data_AF-A0A0Q7MX19-F1
#
_entry.id   AF-A0A0Q7MX19-F1
#
_cell.length_a   1.000
_cell.length_b   1.000
_cell.length_c   1.000
_cell.angle_alpha   90.00
_cell.angle_beta   90.00
_cell.angle_gamma   90.00
#
_symmetry.space_group_name_H-M   'P 1'
#
loop_
_entity.id
_entity.type
_entity.pdbx_description
1 polymer ?
#
loop_
_entity_poly.entity_id
_entity_poly.type
_entity_poly.pdbx_seq_one_letter_code
_entity_poly.pdbx_strand_id
1 'polypeptide(L)' 'MSEKDAVSRLAEAKRLVTQELHKQGTPDYDPRSHQRAIEAERKAQDAVDAEQAARS' A
#
# COMPACT_ATOMS: atom_id res chain seq x y z
N MET A 1 -3.11 12.10 -11.66
CA MET A 1 -1.67 11.88 -11.39
C MET A 1 -1.10 11.26 -12.65
N SER A 2 0.16 10.83 -12.72
CA SER A 2 0.56 9.90 -13.79
C SER A 2 0.40 8.46 -13.30
N GLU A 3 0.05 7.52 -14.19
CA GLU A 3 0.08 6.07 -13.92
C GLU A 3 1.40 5.64 -13.27
N LYS A 4 2.53 6.18 -13.72
CA LYS A 4 3.85 5.90 -13.16
C LYS A 4 3.96 6.31 -11.69
N ASP A 5 3.35 7.43 -11.30
CA ASP A 5 3.33 7.89 -9.91
C ASP A 5 2.41 7.00 -9.07
N ALA A 6 1.26 6.58 -9.61
CA ALA A 6 0.33 5.68 -8.93
C ALA A 6 0.99 4.30 -8.67
N VAL A 7 1.66 3.74 -9.67
CA VAL A 7 2.41 2.48 -9.55
C VAL A 7 3.55 2.59 -8.53
N SER A 8 4.27 3.71 -8.52
CA SER A 8 5.36 3.94 -7.56
C SER A 8 4.82 4.00 -6.11
N ARG A 9 3.70 4.71 -5.89
CA ARG A 9 3.05 4.76 -4.57
C ARG A 9 2.52 3.40 -4.12
N LEU A 10 1.96 2.60 -5.05
CA LEU A 10 1.54 1.23 -4.75
C LEU A 10 2.73 0.35 -4.31
N ALA A 11 3.87 0.47 -4.99
CA ALA A 11 5.08 -0.26 -4.62
C ALA A 11 5.59 0.14 -3.22
N GLU A 12 5.54 1.42 -2.88
CA GLU A 12 5.89 1.90 -1.52
C GLU A 12 4.93 1.39 -0.46
N ALA A 13 3.62 1.44 -0.71
CA ALA A 13 2.61 0.95 0.23
C ALA A 13 2.78 -0.56 0.50
N LYS A 14 3.04 -1.36 -0.54
CA LYS A 14 3.35 -2.79 -0.41
C LYS A 14 4.57 -3.06 0.47
N ARG A 15 5.61 -2.23 0.35
CA ARG A 15 6.81 -2.35 1.21
C ARG A 15 6.47 -2.08 2.67
N LEU A 16 5.64 -1.06 2.95
CA LEU A 16 5.22 -0.74 4.32
C LEU A 16 4.39 -1.88 4.94
N VAL A 17 3.43 -2.44 4.20
CA VAL A 17 2.67 -3.61 4.67
C VAL A 17 3.60 -4.77 5.00
N THR A 18 4.56 -5.06 4.12
CA THR A 18 5.56 -6.13 4.35
C THR A 18 6.41 -5.87 5.61
N GLN A 19 6.83 -4.62 5.83
CA GLN A 19 7.60 -4.25 7.03
C GLN A 19 6.79 -4.45 8.31
N GLU A 20 5.53 -4.05 8.34
CA GLU A 20 4.66 -4.24 9.50
C GLU A 20 4.31 -5.73 9.72
N LEU A 21 4.11 -6.48 8.64
CA LEU A 21 3.90 -7.92 8.67
C LEU A 21 5.10 -8.66 9.29
N HIS A 22 6.33 -8.28 8.92
CA HIS A 22 7.54 -8.88 9.47
C HIS A 22 7.75 -8.59 10.96
N LYS A 23 7.07 -7.60 11.53
CA LYS A 23 7.09 -7.35 12.98
C LYS A 23 6.20 -8.34 13.74
N GLN A 24 5.29 -9.08 13.08
CA GLN A 24 4.40 -10.01 13.78
C GLN A 24 5.16 -11.00 14.67
N GLY A 25 4.62 -11.21 15.87
CA GLY A 25 5.27 -12.05 16.89
C GLY A 25 6.42 -11.37 17.64
N THR A 26 6.78 -10.13 17.29
CA THR A 26 7.72 -9.30 18.05
C THR A 26 6.99 -8.29 18.94
N PRO A 27 7.62 -7.78 20.00
CA PRO A 27 7.06 -6.68 20.81
C PRO A 27 6.80 -5.40 20.02
N ASP A 28 7.46 -5.22 18.89
CA ASP A 28 7.33 -4.05 18.02
C ASP A 28 6.10 -4.13 17.08
N TYR A 29 5.36 -5.24 17.10
CA TYR A 29 4.15 -5.38 16.31
C TYR A 29 3.01 -4.53 16.87
N ASP A 30 2.55 -3.58 16.06
CA ASP A 30 1.29 -2.87 16.30
C ASP A 30 0.24 -3.30 15.25
N PRO A 31 -0.82 -4.02 15.66
CA PRO A 31 -1.92 -4.39 14.76
C PRO A 31 -2.58 -3.19 14.08
N ARG A 32 -2.64 -2.02 14.74
CA ARG A 32 -3.22 -0.80 14.17
C ARG A 32 -2.32 -0.20 13.10
N SER A 33 -1.00 -0.22 13.33
CA SER A 33 -0.01 0.20 12.33
C SER A 33 -0.11 -0.66 11.08
N HIS A 34 -0.15 -1.99 11.25
CA HIS A 34 -0.31 -2.92 10.13
C HIS A 34 -1.64 -2.71 9.38
N GLN A 35 -2.76 -2.52 10.10
CA GLN A 35 -4.05 -2.24 9.47
C GLN A 35 -4.03 -0.94 8.65
N ARG A 36 -3.42 0.13 9.17
CA ARG A 36 -3.26 1.39 8.43
C ARG A 36 -2.42 1.22 7.17
N ALA A 37 -1.36 0.41 7.23
CA ALA A 37 -0.55 0.11 6.06
C ALA A 37 -1.36 -0.62 4.98
N ILE A 38 -2.21 -1.58 5.36
CA ILE A 38 -3.10 -2.31 4.44
C ILE A 38 -4.13 -1.37 3.80
N GLU A 39 -4.73 -0.47 4.59
CA GLU A 39 -5.67 0.52 4.07
C GLU A 39 -5.00 1.48 3.07
N ALA A 40 -3.75 1.89 3.35
CA ALA A 40 -2.96 2.69 2.43
C ALA A 40 -2.61 1.94 1.13
N GLU A 41 -2.26 0.65 1.23
CA GLU A 41 -2.05 -0.21 0.05
C GLU A 41 -3.31 -0.30 -0.81
N ARG A 42 -4.47 -0.56 -0.19
CA ARG A 42 -5.75 -0.62 -0.90
C ARG A 42 -6.03 0.68 -1.66
N LYS A 43 -5.89 1.83 -0.99
CA LYS A 43 -6.09 3.13 -1.62
C LYS A 43 -5.11 3.38 -2.77
N ALA A 44 -3.88 2.92 -2.67
CA ALA A 44 -2.89 3.04 -3.74
C ALA A 44 -3.23 2.12 -4.93
N GLN A 45 -3.76 0.93 -4.67
CA GLN A 45 -4.26 0.02 -5.71
C GLN A 45 -5.45 0.64 -6.44
N ASP A 46 -6.43 1.16 -5.71
CA ASP A 46 -7.61 1.84 -6.28
C ASP A 46 -7.20 3.00 -7.20
N ALA A 47 -6.12 3.73 -6.85
CA ALA A 47 -5.58 4.80 -7.68
C ALA A 47 -4.92 4.31 -8.96
N VAL A 48 -4.21 3.16 -8.92
CA VAL A 48 -3.66 2.53 -10.13
C VAL A 48 -4.79 2.07 -11.04
N ASP A 49 -5.79 1.40 -10.48
CA ASP A 49 -6.93 0.88 -11.23
C ASP A 49 -7.72 2.02 -11.90
N ALA A 50 -7.89 3.15 -11.21
CA ALA A 50 -8.53 4.35 -11.76
C ALA A 50 -7.74 4.96 -12.93
N GLU A 51 -6.41 5.07 -12.82
CA GLU A 51 -5.56 5.60 -13.90
C GLU A 51 -5.54 4.63 -15.11
N GLN A 52 -5.60 3.32 -14.88
CA GLN A 52 -5.71 2.31 -15.94
C GLN A 52 -7.07 2.38 -16.65
N ALA A 53 -8.16 2.49 -15.90
CA ALA A 53 -9.52 2.63 -16.45
C ALA A 53 -9.72 3.95 -17.20
N ALA A 54 -9.04 5.03 -16.78
CA ALA A 54 -9.07 6.31 -17.51
C ALA A 54 -8.33 6.27 -18.86
N ARG A 55 -7.49 5.24 -19.08
CA ARG A 55 -6.69 5.07 -20.29
C ARG A 55 -7.33 4.11 -21.31
N SER A 56 -8.28 3.27 -20.87
CA SER A 56 -9.06 2.35 -21.71
C SER A 56 -10.26 3.04 -22.37
#